data_AF-L7L7F7-F1
#
_entry.id   AF-L7L7F7-F1
#
_cell.length_a   1.000
_cell.length_b   1.000
_cell.length_c   1.000
_cell.angle_alpha   90.00
_cell.angle_beta   90.00
_cell.angle_gamma   90.00
#
_symmetry.space_group_name_H-M   'P 1'
#
loop_
_entity.id
_entity.type
_entity.pdbx_description
1 polymer ?
#
loop_
_entity_poly.entity_id
_entity_poly.type
_entity_poly.pdbx_seq_one_letter_code
_entity_poly.pdbx_strand_id
1 'polypeptide(L)'
;MRLIGMKPVTVSTPSLSTIAGQHATAAETVGERAAAERFDAALLAPAFGLIGAPFLSALAASMAARAARLDGLTAAHRGQTTATAAAATAYGAAEAANAAEVSA
;
A
#
# COMPACT_ATOMS: atom_id res chain seq x y z
N MET A 1 -11.38 3.60 -45.64
CA MET A 1 -11.33 2.78 -44.41
C MET A 1 -10.05 3.17 -43.67
N ARG A 2 -10.15 4.02 -42.64
CA ARG A 2 -8.98 4.64 -41.98
C ARG A 2 -8.58 3.73 -40.82
N LEU A 3 -7.45 3.03 -40.94
CA LEU A 3 -6.80 2.33 -39.83
C LEU A 3 -6.42 3.39 -38.79
N ILE A 4 -7.18 3.45 -37.70
CA ILE A 4 -6.82 4.23 -36.52
C ILE A 4 -5.56 3.54 -35.99
N GLY A 5 -4.41 4.16 -36.21
CA GLY A 5 -3.12 3.65 -35.75
C GLY A 5 -3.15 3.49 -34.24
N MET A 6 -3.30 2.24 -33.79
CA MET A 6 -3.14 1.87 -32.39
C MET A 6 -1.67 2.09 -32.07
N LYS A 7 -1.36 3.23 -31.43
CA LYS A 7 0.00 3.51 -30.99
C LYS A 7 0.39 2.37 -30.04
N PRO A 8 1.48 1.62 -30.29
CA PRO A 8 1.88 0.54 -29.39
C PRO A 8 2.09 1.14 -28.00
N VAL A 9 1.23 0.72 -27.06
CA VAL A 9 1.38 1.08 -25.65
C VAL A 9 2.46 0.15 -25.10
N THR A 10 3.72 0.56 -25.26
CA THR A 10 4.84 -0.19 -24.70
C THR A 10 4.90 0.09 -23.20
N VAL A 11 4.60 -0.92 -22.39
CA VAL A 11 4.73 -0.83 -20.94
C VAL A 11 6.15 -1.21 -20.55
N SER A 12 6.86 -0.32 -19.87
CA SER A 12 8.21 -0.59 -19.39
C SER A 12 8.15 -1.42 -18.11
N THR A 13 8.49 -2.70 -18.17
CA THR A 13 8.55 -3.58 -16.99
C THR A 13 9.43 -3.03 -15.85
N PRO A 14 10.60 -2.40 -16.13
CA PRO A 14 11.41 -1.73 -15.11
C PRO A 14 10.69 -0.61 -14.34
N SER A 15 9.75 0.11 -14.97
CA SER A 15 9.00 1.16 -14.28
C SER A 15 7.93 0.56 -13.35
N LEU A 16 7.31 -0.56 -13.74
CA LEU A 16 6.36 -1.27 -12.88
C LEU A 16 7.02 -1.87 -11.63
N SER A 17 8.21 -2.48 -11.77
CA SER A 17 8.96 -3.00 -10.62
C SER A 17 9.38 -1.88 -9.67
N THR A 18 9.77 -0.72 -10.20
CA THR A 18 10.13 0.46 -9.40
C THR A 18 8.93 0.98 -8.61
N ILE A 19 7.77 1.11 -9.24
CA ILE A 19 6.52 1.56 -8.59
C ILE A 19 6.08 0.55 -7.52
N ALA A 20 6.14 -0.75 -7.82
CA ALA A 20 5.82 -1.81 -6.86
C ALA A 20 6.74 -1.75 -5.62
N GLY A 21 8.04 -1.50 -5.83
CA GLY A 21 9.03 -1.29 -4.77
C GLY A 21 8.73 -0.06 -3.92
N GLN A 22 8.40 1.08 -4.53
CA GLN A 22 8.01 2.30 -3.81
C GLN A 22 6.79 2.09 -2.92
N HIS A 23 5.77 1.37 -3.40
CA HIS A 23 4.60 1.03 -2.61
C HIS A 23 4.93 0.07 -1.46
N ALA A 24 5.85 -0.88 -1.65
CA ALA A 24 6.30 -1.77 -0.59
C ALA A 24 7.02 -1.00 0.52
N THR A 25 7.97 -0.12 0.17
CA THR A 25 8.68 0.73 1.14
C THR A 25 7.73 1.66 1.89
N ALA A 26 6.74 2.25 1.20
CA ALA A 26 5.70 3.04 1.84
C ALA A 26 4.87 2.21 2.83
N ALA A 27 4.49 0.98 2.47
CA ALA A 27 3.74 0.07 3.33
C ALA A 27 4.51 -0.28 4.61
N GLU A 28 5.82 -0.54 4.50
CA GLU A 28 6.69 -0.79 5.64
C GLU A 28 6.79 0.43 6.55
N THR A 29 7.06 1.61 5.98
CA THR A 29 7.18 2.86 6.75
C THR A 29 5.88 3.17 7.51
N VAL A 30 4.72 3.01 6.86
CA VAL A 30 3.41 3.21 7.50
C VAL A 30 3.16 2.15 8.57
N GLY A 31 3.55 0.91 8.34
CA GLY A 31 3.41 -0.19 9.30
C GLY A 31 4.26 0.02 10.56
N GLU A 32 5.50 0.49 10.41
CA GLU A 32 6.37 0.85 11.52
C GLU A 32 5.79 2.00 12.34
N ARG A 33 5.24 3.03 11.68
CA ARG A 33 4.57 4.14 12.37
C ARG A 33 3.30 3.68 13.09
N ALA A 34 2.49 2.83 12.46
CA ALA A 34 1.31 2.24 13.11
C ALA A 34 1.69 1.46 14.36
N ALA A 35 2.78 0.68 14.31
CA ALA A 35 3.29 -0.06 15.46
C ALA A 35 3.81 0.85 16.57
N ALA A 36 4.56 1.90 16.23
CA ALA A 36 5.09 2.87 17.18
C ALA A 36 3.99 3.71 17.85
N GLU A 37 2.86 3.91 17.17
CA GLU A 37 1.70 4.65 17.69
C GLU A 37 0.75 3.78 18.52
N ARG A 38 1.03 2.47 18.70
CA ARG A 38 0.26 1.63 19.64
C ARG A 38 0.53 2.11 21.06
N PHE A 39 -0.38 2.95 21.51
CA PHE A 39 -0.32 3.65 22.78
C PHE A 39 -1.01 2.86 23.88
N ASP A 40 -0.30 2.63 24.99
CA ASP A 40 -0.88 2.05 26.20
C ASP A 40 -1.27 3.18 27.18
N ALA A 41 -2.56 3.50 27.19
CA ALA A 41 -3.13 4.51 28.08
C ALA A 41 -3.01 4.14 29.57
N ALA A 42 -2.83 2.86 29.90
CA ALA A 42 -2.65 2.42 31.28
C ALA A 42 -1.35 2.97 31.91
N LEU A 43 -0.34 3.26 31.09
CA LEU A 43 0.91 3.88 31.53
C LEU A 43 0.71 5.30 32.07
N LEU A 44 -0.36 5.99 31.66
CA LEU A 44 -0.70 7.33 32.13
C LEU A 44 -1.68 7.32 33.32
N ALA A 45 -2.23 6.16 33.69
CA ALA A 45 -3.19 6.05 34.78
C ALA A 45 -2.68 6.60 36.12
N PRO A 46 -1.41 6.41 36.53
CA PRO A 46 -0.88 6.99 37.77
C PRO A 46 -0.84 8.52 37.78
N ALA A 47 -0.68 9.16 36.61
CA ALA A 47 -0.56 10.61 36.49
C ALA A 47 -1.93 11.30 36.42
N PHE A 48 -2.92 10.65 35.82
CA PHE A 48 -4.25 11.22 35.58
C PHE A 48 -5.29 10.80 36.64
N GLY A 49 -5.02 9.72 37.37
CA GLY A 49 -5.92 9.18 38.39
C GLY A 49 -7.33 8.88 37.86
N LEU A 50 -8.28 8.72 38.79
CA LEU A 50 -9.69 8.42 38.46
C LEU A 50 -10.38 9.55 37.70
N ILE A 51 -10.02 10.81 37.96
CA ILE A 51 -10.65 11.99 37.34
C ILE A 51 -10.30 12.08 35.85
N GLY A 52 -9.08 11.70 35.47
CA GLY A 52 -8.65 11.68 34.08
C GLY A 52 -9.02 10.41 33.31
N ALA A 53 -9.72 9.44 33.93
CA ALA A 53 -10.09 8.19 33.27
C ALA A 53 -10.91 8.39 31.97
N PRO A 54 -11.90 9.31 31.89
CA PRO A 54 -12.62 9.59 30.64
C PRO A 54 -11.70 10.15 29.55
N PHE A 55 -10.72 10.99 29.92
CA PHE A 55 -9.72 11.52 29.00
C PHE A 55 -8.81 10.40 28.48
N LEU A 56 -8.31 9.53 29.36
CA LEU A 56 -7.48 8.39 28.95
C LEU A 56 -8.24 7.43 28.03
N SER A 57 -9.53 7.21 28.28
CA SER A 57 -10.38 6.42 27.40
C SER A 57 -10.56 7.05 26.02
N ALA A 58 -10.80 8.38 25.97
CA ALA A 58 -10.94 9.09 24.70
C ALA A 58 -9.62 9.12 23.91
N LEU A 59 -8.49 9.29 24.62
CA LEU A 59 -7.15 9.22 24.03
C LEU A 59 -6.85 7.84 23.46
N ALA A 60 -7.12 6.77 24.22
CA ALA A 60 -6.96 5.39 23.76
C ALA A 60 -7.80 5.11 22.51
N ALA A 61 -9.06 5.54 22.48
CA ALA A 61 -9.94 5.39 21.33
C ALA A 61 -9.41 6.15 20.09
N SER A 62 -8.91 7.38 20.27
CA SER A 62 -8.32 8.17 19.20
C SER A 62 -7.06 7.51 18.61
N MET A 63 -6.16 7.04 19.48
CA MET A 63 -4.94 6.33 19.06
C MET A 63 -5.25 5.01 18.36
N ALA A 64 -6.24 4.25 18.86
CA ALA A 64 -6.71 3.02 18.21
C ALA A 64 -7.30 3.29 16.82
N ALA A 65 -8.14 4.32 16.67
CA ALA A 65 -8.70 4.71 15.38
C ALA A 65 -7.61 5.15 14.39
N ARG A 66 -6.58 5.86 14.88
CA ARG A 66 -5.42 6.25 14.09
C ARG A 66 -4.61 5.03 13.63
N ALA A 67 -4.31 4.10 14.53
CA ALA A 67 -3.62 2.86 14.19
C ALA A 67 -4.39 2.04 13.14
N ALA A 68 -5.70 1.89 13.30
CA ALA A 68 -6.55 1.19 12.32
C ALA A 68 -6.53 1.86 10.93
N ARG A 69 -6.48 3.20 10.88
CA ARG A 69 -6.34 3.94 9.61
C ARG A 69 -5.00 3.69 8.95
N LEU A 70 -3.92 3.66 9.73
CA LEU A 70 -2.57 3.36 9.21
C LEU A 70 -2.49 1.90 8.72
N ASP A 71 -3.07 0.95 9.45
CA ASP A 71 -3.15 -0.46 9.02
C ASP A 71 -3.92 -0.59 7.69
N GLY A 72 -5.00 0.17 7.50
CA GLY A 72 -5.74 0.23 6.24
C GLY A 72 -4.92 0.80 5.08
N LEU A 73 -4.11 1.84 5.32
CA LEU A 73 -3.20 2.40 4.32
C LEU A 73 -2.09 1.42 3.93
N THR A 74 -1.50 0.72 4.91
CA THR A 74 -0.53 -0.35 4.66
C THR A 74 -1.15 -1.45 3.80
N ALA A 75 -2.38 -1.88 4.09
CA ALA A 75 -3.09 -2.88 3.29
C ALA A 75 -3.33 -2.39 1.85
N ALA A 76 -3.72 -1.13 1.67
CA ALA A 76 -3.92 -0.54 0.35
C ALA A 76 -2.62 -0.52 -0.48
N HIS A 77 -1.50 -0.10 0.12
CA HIS A 77 -0.20 -0.11 -0.56
C HIS A 77 0.24 -1.53 -0.95
N ARG A 78 0.05 -2.53 -0.08
CA ARG A 78 0.32 -3.94 -0.41
C ARG A 78 -0.56 -4.46 -1.54
N GLY A 79 -1.84 -4.07 -1.54
CA GLY A 79 -2.77 -4.38 -2.63
C GLY A 79 -2.31 -3.80 -3.97
N GLN A 80 -1.87 -2.54 -3.96
CA GLN A 80 -1.32 -1.87 -5.13
C GLN A 80 -0.05 -2.57 -5.66
N THR A 81 0.90 -2.90 -4.78
CA THR A 81 2.10 -3.67 -5.14
C THR A 81 1.74 -4.99 -5.82
N THR A 82 0.78 -5.74 -5.25
CA THR A 82 0.33 -7.03 -5.80
C THR A 82 -0.30 -6.85 -7.19
N ALA A 83 -1.19 -5.85 -7.35
CA ALA A 83 -1.83 -5.55 -8.63
C ALA A 83 -0.82 -5.11 -9.69
N THR A 84 0.16 -4.27 -9.34
CA THR A 84 1.22 -3.82 -10.24
C THR A 84 2.10 -5.00 -10.68
N ALA A 85 2.45 -5.93 -9.79
CA ALA A 85 3.22 -7.12 -10.13
C ALA A 85 2.43 -8.07 -11.07
N ALA A 86 1.13 -8.25 -10.81
CA ALA A 86 0.25 -9.03 -11.68
C ALA A 86 0.14 -8.41 -13.08
N ALA A 87 -0.01 -7.08 -13.17
CA ALA A 87 -0.03 -6.36 -14.44
C ALA A 87 1.29 -6.52 -15.19
N ALA A 88 2.44 -6.39 -14.52
CA ALA A 88 3.75 -6.59 -15.13
C ALA A 88 3.90 -8.00 -15.75
N THR A 89 3.42 -9.01 -15.03
CA THR A 89 3.44 -10.41 -15.50
C THR A 89 2.53 -10.59 -16.73
N ALA A 90 1.32 -10.03 -16.69
CA ALA A 90 0.37 -10.11 -17.79
C ALA A 90 0.89 -9.40 -19.06
N TYR A 91 1.48 -8.21 -18.91
CA TYR A 91 2.11 -7.51 -20.02
C TYR A 91 3.29 -8.28 -20.60
N GLY A 92 4.16 -8.86 -19.77
CA GLY A 92 5.27 -9.69 -20.25
C GLY A 92 4.81 -10.92 -21.04
N ALA A 93 3.74 -11.58 -20.58
CA ALA A 93 3.16 -12.73 -21.29
C ALA A 93 2.52 -12.33 -22.64
N ALA A 94 1.79 -11.21 -22.68
CA ALA A 94 1.18 -10.70 -23.91
C ALA A 94 2.24 -10.28 -24.94
N GLU A 95 3.31 -9.63 -24.51
CA GLU A 95 4.42 -9.24 -25.38
C GLU A 95 5.13 -10.47 -25.95
N ALA A 96 5.38 -11.50 -25.14
CA ALA A 96 6.00 -12.75 -25.61
C ALA A 96 5.13 -13.49 -26.64
N ALA A 97 3.81 -13.53 -26.42
CA ALA A 97 2.86 -14.12 -27.36
C ALA A 97 2.82 -13.35 -28.69
N ASN A 98 2.75 -12.01 -28.63
CA ASN A 98 2.78 -11.15 -29.81
C ASN A 98 4.11 -11.29 -30.58
N ALA A 99 5.25 -11.33 -29.88
CA ALA A 99 6.55 -11.55 -30.50
C ALA A 99 6.61 -12.91 -31.23
N ALA A 100 6.05 -13.97 -30.64
CA ALA A 100 5.98 -15.28 -31.27
C ALA A 100 5.13 -15.24 -32.55
N GLU A 101 3.96 -14.59 -32.53
CA GLU A 101 3.07 -14.43 -33.70
C GLU A 101 3.72 -13.61 -34.82
N VAL A 102 4.46 -12.55 -34.50
CA VAL A 102 5.12 -11.69 -35.50
C VAL A 102 6.36 -12.36 -36.10
N SER A 103 6.98 -13.31 -35.39
CA SER A 103 8.18 -14.03 -35.84
C SER A 103 7.90 -15.31 -36.64
N ALA A 104 6.63 -15.70 -36.78
CA ALA A 104 6.16 -16.88 -37.52
C ALA A 104 5.75 -16.53 -38.96
#